data_AF-A0A7X9HT86-F1
#
_entry.id   AF-A0A7X9HT86-F1
#
_cell.length_a   1.000
_cell.length_b   1.000
_cell.length_c   1.000
_cell.angle_alpha   90.00
_cell.angle_beta   90.00
_cell.angle_gamma   90.00
#
_symmetry.space_group_name_H-M   'P 1'
#
loop_
_entity.id
_entity.type
_entity.pdbx_description
1 polymer ?
#
loop_
_entity_poly.entity_id
_entity_poly.type
_entity_poly.pdbx_seq_one_letter_code
_entity_poly.pdbx_strand_id
1 'polypeptide(L)'
;MKEGIIHRFSLFGTNIVVDVNSGSVHVFDSVSYEVLDNYLNNLSEEEIVEKIGNKYGQAQVREAYGEILQMKEDNLLFTKDDYSFIPGLNNDVALKAMCLHVSHDCNMRCRYCFASKGD
;
A
#
# COMPACT_ATOMS: atom_id res chain seq x y z
N MET A 1 9.58 10.73 14.15
CA MET A 1 8.29 10.20 13.69
C MET A 1 8.57 9.49 12.38
N LYS A 2 8.41 8.16 12.30
CA LYS A 2 8.48 7.52 10.98
C LYS A 2 7.21 7.97 10.24
N GLU A 3 7.39 8.68 9.14
CA GLU A 3 6.27 9.09 8.27
C GLU A 3 5.49 7.84 7.79
N GLY A 4 4.23 8.03 7.39
CA GLY A 4 3.33 6.93 7.02
C GLY A 4 3.91 5.98 5.97
N ILE A 5 3.49 4.71 6.02
CA ILE A 5 4.04 3.67 5.14
C ILE A 5 3.37 3.78 3.76
N ILE A 6 4.20 3.97 2.73
CA ILE A 6 3.77 3.96 1.33
C ILE A 6 4.27 2.68 0.64
N HIS A 7 3.37 2.00 -0.08
CA HIS A 7 3.75 0.97 -1.04
C HIS A 7 3.49 1.46 -2.45
N ARG A 8 4.49 1.35 -3.33
CA ARG A 8 4.38 1.78 -4.72
C ARG A 8 4.85 0.69 -5.67
N PHE A 9 4.18 0.55 -6.80
CA PHE A 9 4.58 -0.36 -7.86
C PHE A 9 4.04 0.10 -9.22
N SER A 10 4.65 -0.39 -10.30
CA SER A 10 4.17 -0.16 -11.66
C SER A 10 3.82 -1.49 -12.30
N LEU A 11 2.62 -1.59 -12.89
CA LEU A 11 2.13 -2.80 -13.53
C LEU A 11 1.35 -2.44 -14.79
N PHE A 12 1.66 -3.11 -15.90
CA PHE A 12 1.02 -2.88 -17.21
C PHE A 12 0.98 -1.38 -17.63
N GLY A 13 2.04 -0.63 -17.32
CA GLY A 13 2.14 0.80 -17.64
C GLY A 13 1.33 1.72 -16.71
N THR A 14 0.75 1.20 -15.63
CA THR A 14 0.03 1.97 -14.62
C THR A 14 0.88 2.09 -13.35
N ASN A 15 1.13 3.31 -12.90
CA ASN A 15 1.85 3.55 -11.65
C ASN A 15 0.85 3.65 -10.50
N ILE A 16 0.97 2.76 -9.52
CA ILE A 16 0.04 2.65 -8.39
C ILE A 16 0.79 2.98 -7.10
N VAL A 17 0.16 3.81 -6.27
CA VAL A 17 0.66 4.21 -4.96
C VAL A 17 -0.43 3.91 -3.92
N VAL A 18 -0.05 3.17 -2.89
CA VAL A 18 -0.92 2.78 -1.78
C VAL A 18 -0.41 3.42 -0.51
N ASP A 19 -1.26 4.23 0.12
CA ASP A 19 -1.06 4.64 1.51
C ASP A 19 -1.56 3.52 2.43
N VAL A 20 -0.64 2.86 3.13
CA VAL A 20 -0.94 1.60 3.83
C VAL A 20 -1.86 1.82 5.02
N ASN A 21 -1.68 2.93 5.74
CA ASN A 21 -2.40 3.17 6.99
C ASN A 21 -3.86 3.60 6.74
N SER A 22 -4.11 4.44 5.73
CA SER A 22 -5.47 4.80 5.33
C SER A 22 -6.14 3.76 4.41
N GLY A 23 -5.35 2.93 3.72
CA GLY A 23 -5.82 2.04 2.67
C GLY A 23 -6.14 2.75 1.35
N SER A 24 -5.79 4.03 1.21
CA SER A 24 -6.01 4.81 -0.02
C SER A 24 -5.14 4.29 -1.15
N VAL A 25 -5.72 4.21 -2.36
CA VAL A 25 -5.03 3.77 -3.58
C VAL A 25 -5.13 4.86 -4.63
N HIS A 26 -3.99 5.26 -5.16
CA HIS A 26 -3.85 6.32 -6.14
C HIS A 26 -3.17 5.82 -7.40
N VAL A 27 -3.57 6.37 -8.54
CA VAL A 27 -2.89 6.17 -9.83
C VAL A 27 -2.12 7.44 -10.14
N PHE A 28 -0.81 7.33 -10.26
CA PHE A 28 0.07 8.46 -10.51
C PHE A 28 0.46 8.51 -11.99
N ASP A 29 0.67 9.70 -12.54
CA ASP A 29 1.35 9.85 -13.81
C ASP A 29 2.87 9.58 -13.65
N SER A 30 3.65 9.73 -14.72
CA SER A 30 5.10 9.46 -14.64
C SER A 30 5.88 10.49 -13.84
N VAL A 31 5.50 11.78 -13.91
CA VAL A 31 6.23 12.84 -13.21
C VAL A 31 5.99 12.74 -11.70
N SER A 32 4.73 12.64 -11.27
CA SER A 32 4.38 12.52 -9.86
C SER A 32 4.93 11.25 -9.25
N TYR A 33 4.96 10.14 -10.00
CA TYR A 33 5.54 8.88 -9.50
C TYR A 33 7.06 8.95 -9.28
N GLU A 34 7.78 9.68 -10.13
CA GLU A 34 9.22 9.89 -9.98
C GLU A 34 9.54 10.97 -8.93
N VAL A 35 8.71 12.01 -8.80
CA VAL A 35 8.81 12.99 -7.71
C VAL A 35 8.62 12.29 -6.36
N LEU A 36 7.58 11.46 -6.22
CA LEU A 36 7.34 10.68 -5.00
C LEU A 36 8.52 9.79 -4.66
N ASP A 37 9.14 9.12 -5.64
CA ASP A 37 10.32 8.29 -5.41
C ASP A 37 11.49 9.10 -4.84
N ASN A 38 11.77 10.27 -5.42
CA ASN A 38 12.85 11.10 -4.92
C ASN A 38 12.54 11.72 -3.56
N TYR A 39 11.29 12.09 -3.31
CA TYR A 39 10.82 12.53 -2.00
C TYR A 39 11.03 11.45 -0.93
N LEU A 40 10.67 10.19 -1.22
CA LEU A 40 10.90 9.04 -0.35
C LEU A 40 12.40 8.76 -0.09
N ASN A 41 13.28 9.18 -1.00
CA ASN A 41 14.73 9.13 -0.83
C ASN A 41 15.30 10.35 -0.08
N ASN A 42 14.43 11.18 0.52
CA ASN A 42 14.77 12.37 1.32
C ASN A 42 15.44 13.51 0.54
N LEU A 43 15.13 13.66 -0.76
CA LEU A 43 15.58 14.83 -1.53
C LEU A 43 14.65 16.03 -1.29
N SER A 44 15.22 17.25 -1.25
CA SER A 44 14.47 18.50 -1.20
C SER A 44 13.78 18.81 -2.54
N GLU A 45 12.80 19.70 -2.52
CA GLU A 45 12.13 20.16 -3.76
C GLU A 45 13.15 20.62 -4.81
N GLU A 46 14.13 21.42 -4.41
CA GLU A 46 15.16 21.96 -5.29
C GLU A 46 16.05 20.85 -5.87
N GLU A 47 16.46 19.88 -5.07
CA GLU A 47 17.26 18.74 -5.52
C GLU A 47 16.48 17.88 -6.51
N ILE A 48 15.18 17.68 -6.29
CA ILE A 48 14.29 16.95 -7.22
C ILE A 48 14.17 17.72 -8.53
N VAL A 49 13.91 19.04 -8.46
CA VAL A 49 13.81 19.89 -9.65
C VAL A 49 15.13 19.91 -10.43
N GLU A 50 16.27 19.96 -9.77
CA GLU A 50 17.57 19.87 -10.43
C GLU A 50 17.76 18.52 -11.13
N LYS A 51 17.39 17.42 -10.44
CA LYS A 51 17.61 16.05 -10.90
C LYS A 51 16.71 15.65 -12.08
N ILE A 52 15.42 15.99 -12.04
CA ILE A 52 14.43 15.53 -13.05
C ILE A 52 13.73 16.67 -13.79
N GLY A 53 13.97 17.93 -13.44
CA GLY A 53 13.35 19.09 -14.09
C GLY A 53 13.72 19.26 -15.56
N ASN A 54 14.90 18.79 -16.00
CA ASN A 54 15.26 18.80 -17.43
C ASN A 54 14.45 17.77 -18.25
N LYS A 55 13.93 16.71 -17.60
CA LYS A 55 13.18 15.63 -18.24
C LYS A 55 11.69 15.98 -18.41
N TYR A 56 11.09 16.59 -17.39
CA TYR A 56 9.65 16.88 -17.35
C TYR A 56 9.31 18.38 -17.43
N GLY A 57 10.30 19.26 -17.23
CA GLY A 57 10.08 20.69 -17.05
C GLY A 57 10.00 21.05 -15.57
N GLN A 58 10.77 22.05 -15.15
CA GLN A 58 10.87 22.42 -13.74
C GLN A 58 9.53 22.84 -13.12
N ALA A 59 8.66 23.52 -13.88
CA ALA A 59 7.35 23.94 -13.39
C ALA A 59 6.47 22.73 -13.06
N GLN A 60 6.43 21.72 -13.94
CA GLN A 60 5.65 20.51 -13.74
C GLN A 60 6.16 19.67 -12.56
N VAL A 61 7.49 19.60 -12.37
CA VAL A 61 8.08 18.92 -11.21
C VAL A 61 7.70 19.60 -9.90
N ARG A 62 7.72 20.93 -9.85
CA ARG A 62 7.29 21.69 -8.67
C ARG A 62 5.80 21.54 -8.39
N GLU A 63 4.98 21.55 -9.44
CA GLU A 63 3.54 21.30 -9.34
C GLU A 63 3.26 19.93 -8.72
N ALA A 64 3.84 18.86 -9.29
CA ALA A 64 3.69 17.50 -8.77
C ALA A 64 4.21 17.35 -7.33
N TYR A 65 5.30 18.03 -6.97
CA TYR A 65 5.80 18.06 -5.60
C TYR A 65 4.80 18.73 -4.64
N GLY A 66 4.24 19.88 -5.05
CA GLY A 66 3.19 20.58 -4.31
C GLY A 66 1.93 19.73 -4.12
N GLU A 67 1.48 19.02 -5.16
CA GLU A 67 0.34 18.10 -5.08
C GLU A 67 0.60 16.98 -4.06
N ILE A 68 1.80 16.38 -4.05
CA ILE A 68 2.17 15.35 -3.07
C ILE A 68 2.13 15.90 -1.63
N LEU A 69 2.61 17.13 -1.42
CA LEU A 69 2.52 17.77 -0.11
C LEU A 69 1.07 18.08 0.29
N GLN A 70 0.24 18.54 -0.64
CA GLN A 70 -1.19 18.77 -0.37
C GLN A 70 -1.89 17.46 -0.01
N MET A 71 -1.64 16.37 -0.76
CA MET A 71 -2.19 15.05 -0.44
C MET A 71 -1.76 14.56 0.95
N LYS A 72 -0.54 14.92 1.38
CA LYS A 72 -0.05 14.64 2.74
C LYS A 72 -0.81 15.44 3.80
N GLU A 73 -1.04 16.73 3.57
CA GLU A 73 -1.83 17.59 4.46
C GLU A 73 -3.28 17.11 4.57
N ASP A 74 -3.85 16.64 3.46
CA ASP A 74 -5.22 16.13 3.37
C ASP A 74 -5.38 14.71 3.94
N ASN A 75 -4.32 14.10 4.49
CA ASN A 75 -4.28 12.72 5.00
C ASN A 75 -4.66 11.66 3.95
N LEU A 76 -4.36 11.94 2.68
CA LEU A 76 -4.51 11.00 1.56
C LEU A 76 -3.23 10.23 1.26
N LEU A 77 -2.09 10.70 1.78
CA LEU A 77 -0.77 10.09 1.64
C LEU A 77 0.06 10.33 2.90
N PHE A 78 0.87 9.34 3.28
CA PHE A 78 1.67 9.34 4.52
C PHE A 78 0.84 9.39 5.79
N THR A 79 -0.37 8.82 5.77
CA THR A 79 -1.29 8.85 6.89
C THR A 79 -0.71 8.09 8.08
N LYS A 80 -1.01 8.55 9.29
CA LYS A 80 -0.55 7.89 10.52
C LYS A 80 -1.37 6.65 10.81
N ASP A 81 -0.78 5.72 11.57
CA ASP A 81 -1.50 4.57 12.08
C ASP A 81 -2.31 4.94 13.34
N ASP A 82 -3.59 5.23 13.14
CA ASP A 82 -4.53 5.54 14.23
C ASP A 82 -4.88 4.30 15.08
N TYR A 83 -4.52 3.10 14.62
CA TYR A 83 -4.77 1.82 15.30
C TYR A 83 -3.52 1.22 15.95
N SER A 84 -2.46 2.03 16.15
CA SER A 84 -1.22 1.61 16.82
C SER A 84 -1.40 1.09 18.26
N PHE A 85 -2.61 1.18 18.81
CA PHE A 85 -3.00 0.45 20.00
C PHE A 85 -3.04 -1.06 19.72
N ILE A 86 -2.05 -1.78 20.23
CA ILE A 86 -2.07 -3.25 20.30
C ILE A 86 -3.05 -3.61 21.43
N PRO A 87 -4.23 -4.19 21.13
CA PRO A 87 -5.13 -4.63 22.18
C PRO A 87 -4.41 -5.69 23.02
N GLY A 88 -4.46 -5.55 24.35
CA GLY A 88 -4.05 -6.63 25.23
C GLY A 88 -4.78 -7.93 24.85
N LEU A 89 -4.11 -9.08 25.01
CA LEU A 89 -4.70 -10.39 24.74
C LEU A 89 -6.02 -10.52 25.51
N ASN A 90 -7.13 -10.37 24.79
CA ASN A 90 -8.45 -10.63 25.32
C ASN A 90 -8.66 -12.15 25.30
N ASN A 91 -8.71 -12.76 26.48
CA ASN A 91 -8.90 -14.19 26.64
C ASN A 91 -10.37 -14.62 26.50
N ASP A 92 -11.31 -13.68 26.32
CA ASP A 92 -12.69 -13.99 25.94
C ASP A 92 -12.75 -14.40 24.45
N VAL A 93 -12.51 -15.68 24.21
CA VAL A 93 -12.60 -16.27 22.88
C VAL A 93 -14.06 -16.58 22.55
N ALA A 94 -14.66 -15.77 21.68
CA ALA A 94 -15.96 -16.06 21.09
C ALA A 94 -15.81 -16.86 19.77
N LEU A 95 -16.55 -17.97 19.64
CA LEU A 95 -16.65 -18.71 18.37
C LEU A 95 -17.36 -17.82 17.33
N LYS A 96 -16.63 -17.42 16.27
CA LYS A 96 -17.17 -16.60 15.16
C LYS A 96 -17.73 -17.44 14.00
N ALA A 97 -17.22 -18.66 13.84
CA ALA A 97 -17.60 -19.58 12.79
C ALA A 97 -17.25 -21.02 13.19
N MET A 98 -17.97 -21.99 12.62
CA MET A 98 -17.70 -23.42 12.78
C MET A 98 -17.67 -24.08 11.40
N CYS A 99 -16.54 -24.70 11.05
CA CYS A 99 -16.45 -25.55 9.85
C CYS A 99 -16.87 -26.97 10.24
N LEU A 100 -18.01 -27.43 9.72
CA LEU A 100 -18.51 -28.78 9.96
C LEU A 100 -18.12 -29.70 8.82
N HIS A 101 -17.29 -30.69 9.12
CA HIS A 101 -16.99 -31.75 8.18
C HIS A 101 -18.13 -32.77 8.19
N VAL A 102 -19.11 -32.59 7.30
CA VAL A 102 -20.30 -33.46 7.21
C VAL A 102 -19.92 -34.90 6.86
N SER A 103 -18.89 -35.07 6.02
CA SER A 103 -18.28 -36.36 5.68
C SER A 103 -16.78 -36.16 5.46
N HIS A 104 -15.98 -37.14 5.86
CA HIS A 104 -14.56 -37.22 5.49
C HIS A 104 -14.34 -38.06 4.23
N ASP A 105 -15.26 -38.97 3.91
CA ASP A 105 -15.24 -39.70 2.65
C ASP A 105 -15.71 -38.79 1.51
N CYS A 106 -15.01 -38.90 0.38
CA CYS A 106 -15.22 -38.13 -0.83
C CYS A 106 -15.06 -39.08 -2.02
N ASN A 107 -15.82 -38.89 -3.09
CA ASN A 107 -15.67 -39.67 -4.32
C ASN A 107 -14.56 -39.15 -5.25
N MET A 108 -13.86 -38.09 -4.84
CA MET A 108 -12.75 -37.47 -5.58
C MET A 108 -11.43 -37.68 -4.83
N ARG A 109 -10.33 -37.65 -5.58
CA ARG A 109 -8.99 -37.95 -5.05
C ARG A 109 -7.98 -36.81 -5.30
N CYS A 110 -8.37 -35.57 -4.98
CA CYS A 110 -7.59 -34.35 -5.26
C CYS A 110 -6.22 -34.35 -4.55
N ARG A 111 -5.12 -34.23 -5.32
CA ARG A 111 -3.74 -34.33 -4.82
C ARG A 111 -3.37 -33.25 -3.78
N TYR A 112 -3.96 -32.07 -3.89
CA TYR A 112 -3.71 -30.93 -2.99
C TYR A 112 -4.72 -30.86 -1.84
N CYS A 113 -5.64 -31.83 -1.72
CA CYS A 113 -6.62 -31.85 -0.63
C CYS A 113 -6.00 -32.42 0.63
N PHE A 114 -6.17 -31.71 1.76
CA PHE A 114 -5.64 -32.11 3.07
C PHE A 114 -6.21 -33.44 3.56
N ALA A 115 -7.41 -33.82 3.12
CA ALA A 115 -8.12 -35.02 3.55
C ALA A 115 -7.51 -36.32 2.98
N SER A 116 -6.25 -36.32 2.54
CA SER A 116 -5.55 -37.49 1.97
C SER A 116 -6.32 -38.19 0.86
N LYS A 117 -7.12 -37.42 0.11
CA LYS A 117 -8.03 -37.89 -0.94
C LYS A 117 -9.34 -38.53 -0.43
N GLY A 118 -9.70 -38.42 0.84
CA GLY A 118 -10.94 -38.94 1.41
C GLY A 118 -10.77 -40.32 2.07
N ASP A 119 -9.68 -40.50 2.81
CA ASP A 119 -9.43 -41.66 3.68
C ASP A 119 -9.69 -41.29 5.16
#